data_AF-A0A7W6WJI9-F1
#
_entry.id   AF-A0A7W6WJI9-F1
#
_cell.length_a   1.000
_cell.length_b   1.000
_cell.length_c   1.000
_cell.angle_alpha   90.00
_cell.angle_beta   90.00
_cell.angle_gamma   90.00
#
_symmetry.space_group_name_H-M   'P 1'
#
loop_
_entity.id
_entity.type
_entity.pdbx_description
1 polymer ?
#
loop_
_entity_poly.entity_id
_entity_poly.type
_entity_poly.pdbx_seq_one_letter_code
_entity_poly.pdbx_strand_id
1 'polypeptide(L)'
;MTRRTRAWLGLIALLVVVGTALAAAVRVGVLTGGGVIEPPRTTVAVDLPDRGGRLALSVAGGGRLAAVCRRHVVVERAGQRIIDTALFPAPLDRRFGLAVYWLPADGRDGPYVRLADPAGDILLDLRSFMAWRITDSGGRPWLTAPVGVSAAGSVTEADGALTLTAGRPLPEAVALADGMLLGRVIETPDDGITYVPIPDPT
;
A
#
# COMPACT_ATOMS: atom_id res chain seq x y z
N MET A 1 -2.63 55.66 25.66
CA MET A 1 -3.23 54.82 24.58
C MET A 1 -4.58 55.40 24.17
N THR A 2 -4.76 55.78 22.91
CA THR A 2 -6.01 56.39 22.43
C THR A 2 -7.07 55.31 22.18
N ARG A 3 -8.37 55.68 22.22
CA ARG A 3 -9.49 54.76 21.96
C ARG A 3 -9.33 54.03 20.61
N ARG A 4 -8.74 54.70 19.61
CA ARG A 4 -8.47 54.16 18.27
C ARG A 4 -7.43 53.03 18.29
N THR A 5 -6.38 53.14 19.10
CA THR A 5 -5.36 52.10 19.24
C THR A 5 -5.92 50.84 19.92
N ARG A 6 -6.78 50.99 20.93
CA ARG A 6 -7.42 49.84 21.60
C ARG A 6 -8.38 49.10 20.66
N ALA A 7 -9.14 49.83 19.84
CA ALA A 7 -10.02 49.23 18.84
C ALA A 7 -9.24 48.42 17.79
N TRP A 8 -8.12 48.95 17.30
CA TRP A 8 -7.26 48.25 16.35
C TRP A 8 -6.64 46.98 16.92
N LEU A 9 -6.12 47.04 18.15
CA LEU A 9 -5.56 45.87 18.83
C LEU A 9 -6.63 44.80 19.08
N GLY A 10 -7.85 45.20 19.46
CA GLY A 10 -8.98 44.28 19.62
C GLY A 10 -9.36 43.58 18.31
N LEU A 11 -9.34 44.31 17.19
CA LEU A 11 -9.66 43.74 15.88
C LEU A 11 -8.59 42.75 15.40
N ILE A 12 -7.30 43.05 15.62
CA ILE A 12 -6.20 42.15 15.29
C ILE A 12 -6.27 40.88 16.17
N ALA A 13 -6.49 41.03 17.47
CA ALA A 13 -6.62 39.88 18.36
C ALA A 13 -7.80 38.98 17.97
N LEU A 14 -8.94 39.57 17.61
CA LEU A 14 -10.10 38.83 17.12
C LEU A 14 -9.78 38.06 15.83
N LEU A 15 -9.12 38.71 14.86
CA LEU A 15 -8.71 38.08 13.61
C LEU A 15 -7.77 36.90 13.83
N VAL A 16 -6.79 37.04 14.73
CA VAL A 16 -5.86 35.95 15.07
C VAL A 16 -6.61 34.81 15.73
N VAL A 17 -7.46 35.07 16.73
CA VAL A 17 -8.21 33.99 17.42
C VAL A 17 -9.14 33.27 16.46
N VAL A 18 -9.91 34.00 15.65
CA VAL A 18 -10.84 33.42 14.68
C VAL A 18 -10.07 32.66 13.60
N GLY A 19 -8.99 33.21 13.05
CA GLY A 19 -8.16 32.55 12.05
C GLY A 19 -7.50 31.27 12.57
N THR A 20 -6.99 31.30 13.80
CA THR A 20 -6.36 30.12 14.43
C THR A 20 -7.41 29.05 14.75
N ALA A 21 -8.59 29.45 15.22
CA ALA A 21 -9.71 28.53 15.44
C ALA A 21 -10.21 27.91 14.13
N LEU A 22 -10.29 28.69 13.04
CA LEU A 22 -10.66 28.18 11.72
C LEU A 22 -9.60 27.19 11.19
N ALA A 23 -8.32 27.53 11.30
CA ALA A 23 -7.23 26.65 10.88
C ALA A 23 -7.19 25.35 11.69
N ALA A 24 -7.42 25.44 13.00
CA ALA A 24 -7.55 24.26 13.86
C ALA A 24 -8.80 23.44 13.49
N ALA A 25 -9.94 24.07 13.23
CA ALA A 25 -11.17 23.38 12.86
C ALA A 25 -11.09 22.74 11.46
N VAL A 26 -10.34 23.32 10.52
CA VAL A 26 -10.01 22.69 9.22
C VAL A 26 -9.07 21.51 9.43
N ARG A 27 -8.04 21.65 10.29
CA ARG A 27 -7.10 20.58 10.60
C ARG A 27 -7.76 19.40 11.33
N VAL A 28 -8.78 19.66 12.14
CA VAL A 28 -9.50 18.67 12.94
C VAL A 28 -10.81 18.22 12.25
N GLY A 29 -11.12 18.75 11.06
CA GLY A 29 -12.28 18.33 10.26
C GLY A 29 -13.66 18.75 10.82
N VAL A 30 -13.69 19.68 11.78
CA VAL A 30 -14.91 20.08 12.50
C VAL A 30 -15.82 20.95 11.62
N LEU A 31 -15.26 21.79 10.73
CA LEU A 31 -16.04 22.68 9.86
C LEU A 31 -16.43 22.06 8.51
N THR A 32 -15.87 20.91 8.15
CA THR A 32 -16.16 20.20 6.90
C THR A 32 -17.18 19.07 7.07
N GLY A 33 -17.83 18.96 8.24
CA GLY A 33 -18.71 17.82 8.53
C GLY A 33 -17.94 16.50 8.52
N GLY A 34 -16.71 16.51 9.06
CA GLY A 34 -15.72 15.43 8.99
C GLY A 34 -16.10 14.17 9.76
N GLY A 35 -17.13 13.47 9.31
CA GLY A 35 -16.93 12.05 9.07
C GLY A 35 -15.83 11.94 8.02
N VAL A 36 -14.62 11.59 8.46
CA VAL A 36 -13.70 10.67 7.78
C VAL A 36 -14.01 10.51 6.28
N ILE A 37 -13.73 11.52 5.45
CA ILE A 37 -13.77 11.34 4.00
C ILE A 37 -12.46 10.67 3.63
N GLU A 38 -12.37 9.39 3.97
CA GLU A 38 -11.49 8.51 3.24
C GLU A 38 -12.01 8.51 1.79
N PRO A 39 -11.18 8.88 0.79
CA PRO A 39 -11.62 8.88 -0.60
C PRO A 39 -12.24 7.51 -0.92
N PRO A 40 -13.34 7.47 -1.70
CA PRO A 40 -14.06 6.23 -1.98
C PRO A 40 -13.07 5.18 -2.46
N ARG A 41 -12.87 4.12 -1.68
CA ARG A 41 -11.90 3.07 -2.02
C ARG A 41 -12.54 2.10 -2.99
N THR A 42 -11.92 1.93 -4.15
CA THR A 42 -12.28 0.81 -5.03
C THR A 42 -11.51 -0.40 -4.55
N THR A 43 -12.22 -1.50 -4.29
CA THR A 43 -11.62 -2.74 -3.80
C THR A 43 -11.90 -3.87 -4.75
N VAL A 44 -10.85 -4.59 -5.13
CA VAL A 44 -10.91 -5.80 -5.94
C VAL A 44 -10.42 -6.95 -5.10
N ALA A 45 -11.09 -8.08 -5.21
CA ALA A 45 -10.72 -9.28 -4.47
C ALA A 45 -10.42 -10.45 -5.41
N VAL A 46 -9.43 -11.22 -5.02
CA VAL A 46 -8.92 -12.40 -5.73
C VAL A 46 -8.94 -13.55 -4.74
N ASP A 47 -9.67 -14.61 -5.07
CA ASP A 47 -9.62 -15.84 -4.28
C ASP A 47 -8.32 -16.57 -4.59
N LEU A 48 -7.55 -16.86 -3.55
CA LEU A 48 -6.28 -17.54 -3.66
C LEU A 48 -6.51 -19.06 -3.66
N PRO A 49 -5.75 -19.83 -4.46
CA PRO A 49 -5.85 -21.28 -4.46
C PRO A 49 -5.62 -21.90 -3.08
N ASP A 50 -6.03 -23.17 -2.96
CA ASP A 50 -5.90 -23.96 -1.74
C ASP A 50 -6.54 -23.26 -0.52
N ARG A 51 -5.88 -23.33 0.63
CA ARG A 51 -6.27 -22.60 1.85
C ARG A 51 -5.63 -21.21 1.90
N GLY A 52 -5.25 -20.62 0.76
CA GLY A 52 -4.58 -19.33 0.68
C GLY A 52 -5.43 -18.15 1.17
N GLY A 53 -6.77 -18.29 1.09
CA GLY A 53 -7.71 -17.26 1.54
C GLY A 53 -8.09 -16.32 0.40
N ARG A 54 -8.29 -15.04 0.73
CA ARG A 54 -8.74 -14.01 -0.21
C ARG A 54 -7.79 -12.81 -0.14
N LEU A 55 -7.23 -12.43 -1.29
CA LEU A 55 -6.45 -11.21 -1.42
C LEU A 55 -7.37 -10.07 -1.85
N ALA A 56 -7.37 -8.98 -1.11
CA ALA A 56 -8.08 -7.75 -1.45
C ALA A 56 -7.08 -6.63 -1.73
N LEU A 57 -7.13 -6.08 -2.94
CA LEU A 57 -6.43 -4.84 -3.29
C LEU A 57 -7.42 -3.69 -3.21
N SER A 58 -7.12 -2.69 -2.39
CA SER A 58 -7.86 -1.45 -2.30
C SER A 58 -7.02 -0.28 -2.81
N VAL A 59 -7.65 0.59 -3.58
CA VAL A 59 -7.04 1.81 -4.11
C VAL A 59 -7.94 2.98 -3.72
N ALA A 60 -7.35 4.01 -3.12
CA ALA A 60 -8.04 5.27 -2.85
C ALA A 60 -8.53 5.87 -4.18
N GLY A 61 -9.85 5.96 -4.38
CA GLY A 61 -10.45 6.37 -5.64
C GLY A 61 -10.50 7.87 -5.83
N GLY A 62 -10.37 8.30 -7.09
CA GLY A 62 -10.84 9.60 -7.57
C GLY A 62 -9.76 10.60 -8.02
N GLY A 63 -9.57 10.70 -9.34
CA GLY A 63 -8.97 11.87 -10.00
C GLY A 63 -7.56 11.67 -10.56
N ARG A 64 -7.05 12.68 -11.28
CA ARG A 64 -5.70 12.74 -11.91
C ARG A 64 -4.52 12.43 -10.96
N LEU A 65 -4.78 12.27 -9.65
CA LEU A 65 -3.83 11.91 -8.61
C LEU A 65 -3.80 10.40 -8.29
N ALA A 66 -4.53 9.55 -9.01
CA ALA A 66 -4.50 8.09 -8.84
C ALA A 66 -3.07 7.51 -8.89
N ALA A 67 -2.18 8.11 -9.68
CA ALA A 67 -0.76 7.76 -9.75
C ALA A 67 0.02 7.95 -8.42
N VAL A 68 -0.52 8.73 -7.48
CA VAL A 68 0.07 9.02 -6.16
C VAL A 68 -0.76 8.40 -5.02
N CYS A 69 -1.90 7.77 -5.33
CA CYS A 69 -2.77 7.17 -4.33
C CYS A 69 -2.10 5.95 -3.68
N ARG A 70 -2.13 5.90 -2.35
CA ARG A 70 -1.67 4.74 -1.57
C ARG A 70 -2.58 3.55 -1.93
N ARG A 71 -1.95 2.51 -2.46
CA ARG A 71 -2.58 1.22 -2.73
C ARG A 71 -2.36 0.34 -1.51
N HIS A 72 -3.31 -0.52 -1.23
CA HIS A 72 -3.30 -1.27 0.02
C HIS A 72 -3.78 -2.69 -0.19
N VAL A 73 -2.97 -3.66 0.21
CA VAL A 73 -3.26 -5.08 0.09
C VAL A 73 -3.59 -5.64 1.46
N VAL A 74 -4.67 -6.39 1.49
CA VAL A 74 -5.08 -7.20 2.63
C VAL A 74 -5.18 -8.65 2.16
N VAL A 75 -4.68 -9.58 2.95
CA VAL A 75 -4.97 -11.01 2.77
C VAL A 75 -5.79 -11.49 3.96
N GLU A 76 -6.96 -12.04 3.67
CA GLU A 76 -7.87 -12.62 4.65
C GLU A 76 -7.90 -14.14 4.54
N ARG A 77 -7.78 -14.83 5.67
CA ARG A 77 -7.88 -16.29 5.74
C ARG A 77 -8.79 -16.66 6.90
N ALA A 78 -9.82 -17.46 6.62
CA ALA A 78 -10.85 -17.84 7.61
C ALA A 78 -11.46 -16.62 8.35
N GLY A 79 -11.69 -15.52 7.64
CA GLY A 79 -12.27 -14.29 8.19
C GLY A 79 -11.30 -13.42 9.00
N GLN A 80 -10.01 -13.78 9.08
CA GLN A 80 -8.98 -12.99 9.76
C GLN A 80 -8.04 -12.35 8.76
N ARG A 81 -7.72 -11.07 8.96
CA ARG A 81 -6.66 -10.38 8.21
C ARG A 81 -5.30 -10.88 8.69
N ILE A 82 -4.62 -11.61 7.83
CA ILE A 82 -3.30 -12.17 8.12
C ILE A 82 -2.18 -11.30 7.56
N ILE A 83 -2.44 -10.54 6.49
CA ILE A 83 -1.50 -9.55 5.95
C ILE A 83 -2.28 -8.27 5.70
N ASP A 84 -1.70 -7.14 6.08
CA ASP A 84 -2.27 -5.80 5.92
C ASP A 84 -1.07 -4.87 5.63
N THR A 85 -0.95 -4.40 4.39
CA THR A 85 0.23 -3.66 3.96
C THR A 85 -0.07 -2.65 2.86
N ALA A 86 0.58 -1.49 2.94
CA ALA A 86 0.56 -0.50 1.88
C ALA A 86 1.56 -0.88 0.78
N LEU A 87 1.14 -0.76 -0.48
CA LEU A 87 2.04 -0.83 -1.63
C LEU A 87 2.55 0.57 -1.98
N PHE A 88 3.67 0.61 -2.72
CA PHE A 88 4.19 1.88 -3.24
C PHE A 88 3.19 2.54 -4.20
N PRO A 89 3.21 3.87 -4.34
CA PRO A 89 2.49 4.53 -5.42
C PRO A 89 3.04 4.05 -6.77
N ALA A 90 2.19 3.45 -7.59
CA ALA A 90 2.48 3.12 -8.98
C ALA A 90 1.19 3.12 -9.80
N PRO A 91 1.24 3.49 -11.08
CA PRO A 91 0.08 3.41 -11.96
C PRO A 91 -0.33 1.94 -12.18
N LEU A 92 -1.64 1.67 -12.12
CA LEU A 92 -2.22 0.39 -12.51
C LEU A 92 -2.70 0.47 -13.95
N ASP A 93 -1.81 0.73 -14.91
CA ASP A 93 -2.26 0.92 -16.28
C ASP A 93 -2.76 -0.40 -16.92
N ARG A 94 -3.54 -0.29 -18.00
CA ARG A 94 -4.12 -1.44 -18.71
C ARG A 94 -3.10 -2.36 -19.39
N ARG A 95 -1.86 -1.90 -19.59
CA ARG A 95 -0.79 -2.65 -20.29
C ARG A 95 0.11 -3.42 -19.33
N PHE A 96 0.31 -2.89 -18.14
CA PHE A 96 1.33 -3.32 -17.17
C PHE A 96 0.78 -3.45 -15.74
N GLY A 97 -0.55 -3.49 -15.55
CA GLY A 97 -1.19 -3.61 -14.24
C GLY A 97 -0.66 -4.75 -13.37
N LEU A 98 -1.03 -4.74 -12.10
CA LEU A 98 -0.49 -5.62 -11.06
C LEU A 98 -0.80 -7.10 -11.37
N ALA A 99 0.22 -7.88 -11.70
CA ALA A 99 0.06 -9.32 -11.92
C ALA A 99 0.14 -10.08 -10.58
N VAL A 100 -0.76 -11.04 -10.39
CA VAL A 100 -0.87 -11.83 -9.17
C VAL A 100 -0.47 -13.26 -9.46
N TYR A 101 0.66 -13.70 -8.91
CA TYR A 101 1.17 -15.05 -9.05
C TYR A 101 1.01 -15.83 -7.75
N TRP A 102 0.58 -17.08 -7.88
CA TRP A 102 0.50 -18.05 -6.80
C TRP A 102 1.72 -18.96 -6.81
N LEU A 103 2.37 -19.11 -5.67
CA LEU A 103 3.41 -20.11 -5.47
C LEU A 103 2.92 -21.07 -4.37
N PRO A 104 2.63 -22.33 -4.72
CA PRO A 104 2.15 -23.31 -3.75
C PRO A 104 3.21 -23.54 -2.67
N ALA A 105 2.78 -24.05 -1.52
CA ALA A 105 3.70 -24.45 -0.47
C ALA A 105 4.55 -25.64 -0.93
N ASP A 106 5.84 -25.61 -0.61
CA ASP A 106 6.75 -26.73 -0.79
C ASP A 106 7.43 -27.06 0.55
N GLY A 107 7.02 -28.17 1.15
CA GLY A 107 7.49 -28.59 2.47
C GLY A 107 7.25 -27.54 3.58
N ARG A 108 8.32 -26.87 4.00
CA ARG A 108 8.27 -25.82 5.04
C ARG A 108 8.13 -24.41 4.48
N ASP A 109 8.34 -24.24 3.18
CA ASP A 109 8.29 -22.95 2.50
C ASP A 109 6.89 -22.69 1.95
N GLY A 110 6.49 -21.42 2.01
CA GLY A 110 5.22 -20.95 1.46
C GLY A 110 3.96 -21.44 2.21
N PRO A 111 2.78 -21.21 1.62
CA PRO A 111 2.58 -20.67 0.27
C PRO A 111 2.88 -19.17 0.17
N TYR A 112 3.20 -18.72 -1.04
CA TYR A 112 3.49 -17.32 -1.33
C TYR A 112 2.55 -16.74 -2.39
N VAL A 113 2.35 -15.43 -2.34
CA VAL A 113 1.78 -14.65 -3.45
C VAL A 113 2.83 -13.65 -3.91
N ARG A 114 3.20 -13.68 -5.18
CA ARG A 114 4.04 -12.65 -5.79
C ARG A 114 3.16 -11.66 -6.55
N LEU A 115 3.23 -10.40 -6.13
CA LEU A 115 2.62 -9.27 -6.80
C LEU A 115 3.69 -8.62 -7.67
N ALA A 116 3.62 -8.83 -8.99
CA ALA A 116 4.51 -8.16 -9.92
C ALA A 116 3.92 -6.79 -10.26
N ASP A 117 4.51 -5.76 -9.66
CA ASP A 117 4.04 -4.39 -9.71
C ASP A 117 4.97 -3.53 -10.56
N PRO A 118 4.48 -2.52 -11.30
CA PRO A 118 5.35 -1.57 -11.99
C PRO A 118 6.38 -0.88 -11.09
N ALA A 119 6.11 -0.72 -9.79
CA ALA A 119 7.07 -0.19 -8.81
C ALA A 119 7.99 -1.25 -8.18
N GLY A 120 7.98 -2.48 -8.70
CA GLY A 120 8.79 -3.60 -8.25
C GLY A 120 8.01 -4.64 -7.45
N ASP A 121 8.54 -5.86 -7.45
CA ASP A 121 7.81 -7.03 -6.98
C ASP A 121 7.67 -7.08 -5.46
N ILE A 122 6.53 -7.61 -5.02
CA ILE A 122 6.20 -7.79 -3.61
C ILE A 122 5.85 -9.26 -3.40
N LEU A 123 6.50 -9.90 -2.44
CA LEU A 123 6.24 -11.26 -2.00
C LEU A 123 5.45 -11.26 -0.69
N LEU A 124 4.26 -11.84 -0.72
CA LEU A 124 3.45 -12.11 0.46
C LEU A 124 3.73 -13.53 0.94
N ASP A 125 4.30 -13.66 2.13
CA ASP A 125 4.52 -14.93 2.84
C ASP A 125 3.31 -15.23 3.70
N LEU A 126 2.42 -16.10 3.20
CA LEU A 126 1.14 -16.40 3.86
C LEU A 126 1.31 -17.32 5.07
N ARG A 127 2.47 -17.95 5.22
CA ARG A 127 2.80 -18.79 6.37
C ARG A 127 3.32 -17.95 7.52
N SER A 128 4.19 -16.99 7.23
CA SER A 128 4.79 -16.08 8.22
C SER A 128 3.99 -14.80 8.42
N PHE A 129 2.91 -14.59 7.65
CA PHE A 129 2.03 -13.42 7.73
C PHE A 129 2.79 -12.10 7.46
N MET A 130 3.69 -12.12 6.48
CA MET A 130 4.61 -11.02 6.18
C MET A 130 4.55 -10.62 4.72
N ALA A 131 4.75 -9.32 4.45
CA ALA A 131 4.93 -8.80 3.10
C ALA A 131 6.37 -8.29 2.93
N TRP A 132 6.99 -8.63 1.82
CA TRP A 132 8.38 -8.33 1.51
C TRP A 132 8.47 -7.74 0.11
N ARG A 133 9.42 -6.84 -0.11
CA ARG A 133 9.78 -6.37 -1.44
C ARG A 133 10.94 -7.18 -1.97
N ILE A 134 10.88 -7.59 -3.23
CA ILE A 134 12.01 -8.23 -3.91
C ILE A 134 12.86 -7.11 -4.52
N THR A 135 14.12 -7.01 -4.07
CA THR A 135 15.12 -6.09 -4.61
C THR A 135 16.33 -6.87 -5.08
N ASP A 136 17.22 -6.23 -5.83
CA ASP A 136 18.57 -6.72 -6.06
C ASP A 136 19.51 -6.22 -4.95
N SER A 137 20.40 -7.09 -4.48
CA SER A 137 21.54 -6.77 -3.63
C SER A 137 22.77 -7.50 -4.16
N GLY A 138 23.61 -6.79 -4.92
CA GLY A 138 24.86 -7.35 -5.46
C GLY A 138 24.65 -8.45 -6.52
N GLY A 139 23.61 -8.34 -7.36
CA GLY A 139 23.27 -9.32 -8.40
C GLY A 139 22.51 -10.54 -7.89
N ARG A 140 21.92 -10.46 -6.69
CA ARG A 140 21.14 -11.53 -6.07
C ARG A 140 19.81 -10.99 -5.55
N PRO A 141 18.70 -11.71 -5.75
CA PRO A 141 17.40 -11.29 -5.24
C PRO A 141 17.38 -11.34 -3.71
N TRP A 142 16.86 -10.28 -3.11
CA TRP A 142 16.83 -10.05 -1.68
C TRP A 142 15.45 -9.54 -1.25
N LEU A 143 14.95 -10.04 -0.13
CA LEU A 143 13.70 -9.58 0.47
C LEU A 143 13.97 -8.42 1.41
N THR A 144 13.22 -7.32 1.27
CA THR A 144 13.28 -6.16 2.18
C THR A 144 11.89 -5.84 2.72
N ALA A 145 11.77 -5.57 4.02
CA ALA A 145 10.48 -5.19 4.58
C ALA A 145 10.09 -3.76 4.12
N PRO A 146 8.81 -3.50 3.79
CA PRO A 146 8.34 -2.14 3.51
C PRO A 146 8.57 -1.19 4.70
N VAL A 147 8.67 0.13 4.45
CA VAL A 147 8.79 1.11 5.53
C VAL A 147 7.52 1.11 6.38
N GLY A 148 7.66 0.97 7.71
CA GLY A 148 6.55 1.04 8.66
C GLY A 148 5.87 -0.29 9.00
N VAL A 149 6.36 -1.44 8.51
CA VAL A 149 5.94 -2.75 9.03
C VAL A 149 6.76 -3.09 10.28
N SER A 150 6.22 -3.82 11.26
CA SER A 150 6.93 -4.14 12.51
C SER A 150 8.25 -4.90 12.34
N ALA A 151 8.46 -5.54 11.17
CA ALA A 151 9.71 -6.19 10.80
C ALA A 151 10.75 -5.25 10.17
N ALA A 152 10.37 -4.02 9.81
CA ALA A 152 11.25 -3.03 9.22
C ALA A 152 11.97 -2.22 10.32
N GLY A 153 13.28 -2.43 10.46
CA GLY A 153 14.16 -1.57 11.25
C GLY A 153 14.79 -0.46 10.41
N SER A 154 15.26 0.61 11.05
CA SER A 154 16.05 1.68 10.42
C SER A 154 17.38 1.86 11.15
N VAL A 155 18.47 1.94 10.40
CA VAL A 155 19.76 2.48 10.87
C VAL A 155 20.12 3.65 9.97
N THR A 156 20.35 4.81 10.57
CA THR A 156 20.82 6.01 9.87
C THR A 156 22.34 5.99 9.86
N GLU A 157 22.95 5.97 8.67
CA GLU A 157 24.38 6.22 8.54
C GLU A 157 24.69 7.73 8.69
N ALA A 158 25.91 8.06 9.11
CA ALA A 158 26.29 9.42 9.48
C ALA A 158 26.26 10.44 8.32
N ASP A 159 26.13 9.98 7.07
CA ASP A 159 26.04 10.78 5.86
C ASP A 159 24.60 11.02 5.36
N GLY A 160 23.59 10.45 6.04
CA GLY A 160 22.19 10.56 5.66
C GLY A 160 21.73 9.57 4.58
N ALA A 161 22.58 8.62 4.18
CA ALA A 161 22.17 7.50 3.34
C ALA A 161 21.27 6.54 4.14
N LEU A 162 20.20 6.07 3.49
CA LEU A 162 19.18 5.22 4.11
C LEU A 162 19.53 3.75 3.87
N THR A 163 20.16 3.10 4.84
CA THR A 163 20.56 1.69 4.74
C THR A 163 19.46 0.77 5.27
N LEU A 164 18.91 -0.07 4.38
CA LEU A 164 17.86 -1.03 4.70
C LEU A 164 18.43 -2.17 5.57
N THR A 165 18.01 -2.28 6.84
CA THR A 165 18.64 -3.20 7.79
C THR A 165 17.92 -4.55 7.96
N ALA A 166 16.67 -4.69 7.50
CA ALA A 166 15.90 -5.93 7.65
C ALA A 166 15.60 -6.56 6.29
N GLY A 167 16.36 -7.60 5.96
CA GLY A 167 16.12 -8.40 4.77
C GLY A 167 16.79 -9.77 4.84
N ARG A 168 16.33 -10.67 3.96
CA ARG A 168 16.85 -12.04 3.86
C ARG A 168 16.98 -12.42 2.38
N PRO A 169 17.79 -13.42 2.03
CA PRO A 169 17.78 -13.97 0.68
C PRO A 169 16.36 -14.36 0.26
N LEU A 170 16.02 -14.16 -1.02
CA LEU A 170 14.78 -14.68 -1.57
C LEU A 170 14.78 -16.22 -1.43
N PRO A 171 13.70 -16.84 -0.89
CA PRO A 171 13.60 -18.29 -0.84
C PRO A 171 13.79 -18.91 -2.21
N GLU A 172 14.52 -20.01 -2.30
CA GLU A 172 14.92 -20.63 -3.57
C GLU A 172 13.70 -21.00 -4.44
N ALA A 173 12.63 -21.50 -3.82
CA ALA A 173 11.37 -21.80 -4.51
C ALA A 173 10.77 -20.58 -5.24
N VAL A 174 10.95 -19.37 -4.69
CA VAL A 174 10.48 -18.11 -5.29
C VAL A 174 11.48 -17.57 -6.31
N ALA A 175 12.78 -17.85 -6.12
CA ALA A 175 13.83 -17.42 -7.04
C ALA A 175 13.84 -18.23 -8.34
N LEU A 176 13.44 -19.50 -8.29
CA LEU A 176 13.48 -20.42 -9.44
C LEU A 176 12.19 -20.44 -10.27
N ALA A 177 11.06 -20.01 -9.71
CA ALA A 177 9.76 -20.06 -10.37
C ALA A 177 8.99 -18.75 -10.18
N ASP A 178 8.42 -18.24 -11.27
CA ASP A 178 7.55 -17.05 -11.20
C ASP A 178 6.19 -17.35 -10.54
N GLY A 179 5.82 -18.63 -10.43
CA GLY A 179 4.52 -19.08 -9.92
C GLY A 179 3.45 -19.20 -11.01
N MET A 180 2.30 -19.70 -10.60
CA MET A 180 1.10 -19.76 -11.45
C MET A 180 0.45 -18.39 -11.51
N LEU A 181 0.39 -17.78 -12.70
CA LEU A 181 -0.27 -16.49 -12.88
C LEU A 181 -1.78 -16.65 -12.74
N LEU A 182 -2.35 -16.10 -11.67
CA LEU A 182 -3.80 -16.13 -11.42
C LEU A 182 -4.54 -15.15 -12.31
N GLY A 183 -3.95 -13.97 -12.53
CA GLY A 183 -4.57 -12.87 -13.26
C GLY A 183 -3.86 -11.55 -13.06
N ARG A 184 -4.50 -10.47 -13.50
CA ARG A 184 -4.00 -9.10 -13.37
C ARG A 184 -5.07 -8.17 -12.81
N VAL A 185 -4.66 -7.25 -11.94
CA VAL A 185 -5.49 -6.12 -11.55
C VAL A 185 -5.10 -4.91 -12.39
N ILE A 186 -6.06 -4.37 -13.12
CA ILE A 186 -5.88 -3.23 -14.04
C ILE A 186 -6.84 -2.11 -13.68
N GLU A 187 -6.48 -0.87 -14.03
CA GLU A 187 -7.39 0.27 -13.96
C GLU A 187 -8.33 0.30 -15.18
N THR A 188 -9.61 0.54 -14.94
CA THR A 188 -10.64 0.75 -15.95
C THR A 188 -11.19 2.19 -15.83
N PRO A 189 -11.41 2.90 -16.96
CA PRO A 189 -11.93 4.27 -16.96
C PRO A 189 -13.27 4.43 -16.24
N ASP A 190 -14.09 3.37 -16.25
CA ASP A 190 -15.48 3.43 -15.78
C ASP A 190 -15.65 2.82 -14.38
N ASP A 191 -14.87 1.80 -14.01
CA ASP A 191 -15.06 1.03 -12.76
C ASP A 191 -13.88 1.18 -11.77
N GLY A 192 -12.91 2.05 -12.05
CA GLY A 192 -11.74 2.23 -11.20
C GLY A 192 -10.73 1.10 -11.39
N ILE A 193 -10.82 0.01 -10.62
CA ILE A 193 -9.94 -1.15 -10.76
C ILE A 193 -10.73 -2.44 -10.95
N THR A 194 -10.18 -3.37 -11.73
CA THR A 194 -10.81 -4.67 -12.04
C THR A 194 -9.77 -5.77 -12.07
N TYR A 195 -10.14 -6.96 -11.58
CA TYR A 195 -9.34 -8.17 -11.73
C TYR A 195 -9.74 -8.91 -13.00
N VAL A 196 -8.75 -9.22 -13.83
CA VAL A 196 -8.87 -10.04 -15.03
C VAL A 196 -8.18 -11.37 -14.75
N PRO A 197 -8.93 -12.46 -14.51
CA PRO A 197 -8.34 -13.78 -14.31
C PRO A 197 -7.68 -14.27 -15.60
N ILE A 198 -6.63 -15.08 -15.48
CA ILE A 198 -6.13 -15.86 -16.61
C ILE A 198 -7.11 -16.99 -16.89
N PRO A 199 -7.59 -17.14 -18.14
CA PRO A 199 -8.41 -18.28 -18.50
C PRO A 199 -7.63 -19.57 -18.26
N ASP A 200 -8.24 -20.54 -17.58
CA ASP A 200 -7.62 -21.84 -17.34
C ASP A 200 -7.10 -22.41 -18.67
N PRO A 201 -5.85 -22.89 -18.73
CA PRO A 201 -5.39 -23.65 -19.89
C PRO A 201 -6.15 -24.97 -19.90
N THR A 202 -7.25 -25.01 -20.65
CA THR A 202 -7.98 -26.23 -20.99
C THR A 202 -7.11 -27.23 -21.73
#